data_AF-A0A2X4WAR5-F1
#
_entry.id   AF-A0A2X4WAR5-F1
#
_cell.length_a   1.000
_cell.length_b   1.000
_cell.length_c   1.000
_cell.angle_alpha   90.00
_cell.angle_beta   90.00
_cell.angle_gamma   90.00
#
_symmetry.space_group_name_H-M   'P 1'
#
loop_
_entity.id
_entity.type
_entity.pdbx_description
1 polymer ?
#
loop_
_entity_poly.entity_id
_entity_poly.type
_entity_poly.pdbx_seq_one_letter_code
_entity_poly.pdbx_strand_id
1 'polypeptide(L)'
;MDLLFISFVILSLAFLFIIIGQYKKIQFLEKQNRKLKMNGNKDEWIAKAREKLETVGNIKTVKYVREETGMSLLEAKQFVDSLEGNR
;
A
#
# COMPACT_ATOMS: atom_id res chain seq x y z
N MET A 1 30.36 -35.47 -14.79
CA MET A 1 29.91 -34.23 -14.13
C MET A 1 30.44 -34.28 -12.71
N ASP A 2 31.38 -33.39 -12.36
CA ASP A 2 32.03 -33.42 -11.06
C ASP A 2 31.03 -33.08 -9.95
N LEU A 3 31.11 -33.79 -8.82
CA LEU A 3 30.21 -33.63 -7.67
C LEU A 3 30.16 -32.17 -7.17
N LEU A 4 31.27 -31.44 -7.31
CA LEU A 4 31.41 -30.02 -6.98
C LEU A 4 30.58 -29.11 -7.90
N PHE A 5 30.40 -29.48 -9.17
CA PHE A 5 29.58 -28.72 -10.10
C PHE A 5 28.09 -28.90 -9.79
N ILE A 6 27.70 -30.11 -9.39
CA ILE A 6 26.32 -30.44 -9.01
C ILE A 6 25.91 -29.68 -7.73
N SER A 7 26.79 -29.60 -6.73
CA SER A 7 26.50 -28.85 -5.49
C SER A 7 26.36 -27.34 -5.73
N PHE A 8 27.18 -26.78 -6.61
CA PHE A 8 27.10 -25.36 -7.00
C PHE A 8 25.76 -25.04 -7.69
N VAL A 9 25.31 -25.92 -8.61
CA VAL A 9 24.03 -25.76 -9.30
C VAL A 9 22.86 -25.84 -8.32
N ILE A 10 22.85 -26.80 -7.39
CA ILE A 10 21.80 -26.95 -6.37
C ILE A 10 21.75 -25.72 -5.45
N LEU A 11 22.91 -25.22 -5.02
CA LEU A 11 22.99 -24.02 -4.18
C LEU A 11 22.41 -22.80 -4.91
N SER A 12 22.77 -22.62 -6.18
CA SER A 12 22.27 -21.50 -6.99
C SER A 12 20.75 -21.54 -7.18
N LEU A 13 20.18 -22.73 -7.39
CA LEU A 13 18.72 -22.93 -7.49
C LEU A 13 18.02 -22.66 -6.15
N ALA A 14 18.61 -23.08 -5.03
CA ALA A 14 18.06 -22.81 -3.70
C ALA A 14 18.03 -21.29 -3.41
N PHE A 15 19.08 -20.56 -3.77
CA PHE A 15 19.11 -19.09 -3.65
C PHE A 15 18.01 -18.41 -4.47
N LEU A 16 17.77 -18.84 -5.72
CA LEU A 16 16.68 -18.32 -6.54
C LEU A 16 15.31 -18.56 -5.90
N PHE A 17 15.09 -19.73 -5.30
CA PHE A 17 13.85 -20.06 -4.62
C PHE A 17 13.59 -19.16 -3.40
N ILE A 18 14.64 -18.87 -2.62
CA ILE A 18 14.55 -17.97 -1.46
C ILE A 18 14.20 -16.55 -1.89
N ILE A 19 14.80 -16.05 -2.98
CA ILE A 19 14.50 -14.71 -3.53
C ILE A 19 13.02 -14.61 -3.91
N ILE A 20 12.47 -15.61 -4.62
CA ILE A 20 11.05 -15.63 -5.02
C ILE A 20 10.12 -15.65 -3.79
N GLY A 21 10.47 -16.40 -2.74
CA GLY A 21 9.70 -16.44 -1.49
C GLY A 21 9.67 -15.10 -0.74
N GLN A 22 10.82 -14.41 -0.69
CA GLN A 22 10.97 -13.10 -0.03
C GLN A 22 10.13 -12.01 -0.72
N TYR A 23 10.02 -12.05 -2.06
CA TYR A 23 9.23 -11.08 -2.84
C TYR A 23 7.76 -11.01 -2.42
N LYS A 24 7.13 -12.15 -2.09
CA LYS A 24 5.73 -12.18 -1.61
C LYS A 24 5.57 -11.50 -0.25
N LYS A 25 6.56 -11.65 0.62
CA LYS A 25 6.53 -11.07 1.98
C LYS A 25 6.65 -9.54 1.90
N ILE A 26 7.50 -9.02 1.02
CA ILE A 26 7.66 -7.57 0.80
C ILE A 26 6.34 -6.92 0.36
N GLN A 27 5.60 -7.50 -0.59
CA GLN A 27 4.32 -6.94 -1.04
C GLN A 27 3.24 -6.91 0.05
N PHE A 28 3.24 -7.90 0.95
CA PHE A 28 2.29 -7.95 2.06
C PHE A 28 2.66 -6.97 3.18
N LEU A 29 3.95 -6.84 3.50
CA LEU A 29 4.42 -5.85 4.47
C LEU A 29 4.16 -4.43 3.99
N GLU A 30 4.31 -4.12 2.71
CA GLU A 30 3.97 -2.80 2.19
C GLU A 30 2.49 -2.45 2.39
N LYS A 31 1.57 -3.41 2.20
CA LYS A 31 0.13 -3.17 2.45
C LYS A 31 -0.15 -2.81 3.91
N GLN A 32 0.52 -3.48 4.84
CA GLN A 32 0.37 -3.20 6.27
C GLN A 32 1.07 -1.89 6.68
N ASN A 33 2.25 -1.62 6.15
CA ASN A 33 3.01 -0.41 6.45
C ASN A 33 2.33 0.84 5.85
N ARG A 34 1.60 0.72 4.73
CA ARG A 34 0.77 1.80 4.17
C ARG A 34 -0.43 2.16 5.07
N LYS A 35 -1.11 1.18 5.67
CA LYS A 35 -2.15 1.44 6.70
C LYS A 35 -1.57 2.14 7.94
N LEU A 36 -0.37 1.75 8.36
CA LEU A 36 0.33 2.38 9.49
C LEU A 36 0.78 3.82 9.19
N LYS A 37 1.30 4.09 7.99
CA LYS A 37 1.66 5.45 7.54
C LYS A 37 0.46 6.40 7.58
N MET A 38 -0.74 5.93 7.23
CA MET A 38 -1.94 6.74 7.30
C MET A 38 -2.38 7.01 8.74
N ASN A 39 -2.29 6.01 9.63
CA ASN A 39 -2.69 6.18 11.02
C ASN A 39 -1.73 7.11 11.79
N GLY A 40 -0.43 7.06 11.48
CA GLY A 40 0.58 7.92 12.09
C GLY A 40 0.58 9.37 11.58
N ASN A 41 -0.09 9.66 10.47
CA ASN A 41 -0.12 11.00 9.87
C ASN A 41 -1.53 11.41 9.44
N LYS A 42 -2.53 10.99 10.21
CA LYS A 42 -3.95 11.13 9.92
C LYS A 42 -4.34 12.59 9.68
N ASP A 43 -3.76 13.50 10.45
CA ASP A 43 -4.07 14.93 10.40
C ASP A 43 -3.57 15.59 9.09
N GLU A 44 -2.40 15.19 8.58
CA GLU A 44 -1.88 15.68 7.31
C GLU A 44 -2.70 15.16 6.11
N TRP A 45 -3.16 13.91 6.18
CA TRP A 45 -4.06 13.34 5.18
C TRP A 45 -5.45 13.97 5.21
N ILE A 46 -5.96 14.32 6.38
CA ILE A 46 -7.22 15.06 6.54
C ILE A 46 -7.13 16.43 5.86
N ALA A 47 -6.02 17.16 6.04
CA ALA A 47 -5.80 18.46 5.40
C ALA A 47 -5.75 18.34 3.87
N LYS A 48 -4.96 17.39 3.34
CA LYS A 48 -4.86 17.14 1.89
C LYS A 48 -6.17 16.66 1.27
N ALA A 49 -6.92 15.82 1.98
CA ALA A 49 -8.23 15.36 1.53
C ALA A 49 -9.26 16.50 1.53
N ARG A 50 -9.25 17.39 2.54
CA ARG A 50 -10.11 18.58 2.57
C ARG A 50 -9.78 19.56 1.44
N GLU A 51 -8.50 19.83 1.18
CA GLU A 51 -8.06 20.69 0.08
C GLU A 51 -8.53 20.14 -1.29
N LYS A 52 -8.42 18.82 -1.48
CA LYS A 52 -8.92 18.16 -2.70
C LYS A 52 -10.44 18.13 -2.79
N LEU A 53 -11.13 18.04 -1.65
CA LEU A 53 -12.59 18.12 -1.59
C LEU A 53 -13.09 19.46 -2.15
N GLU A 54 -12.41 20.55 -1.79
CA GLU A 54 -12.75 21.92 -2.21
C GLU A 54 -12.39 22.21 -3.66
N THR A 55 -11.27 21.66 -4.15
CA THR A 55 -10.77 21.95 -5.51
C THR A 55 -11.39 21.07 -6.59
N VAL A 56 -11.69 19.80 -6.31
CA VAL A 56 -12.08 18.82 -7.34
C VAL A 56 -13.39 18.08 -7.06
N GLY A 57 -13.97 18.25 -5.87
CA GLY A 57 -15.25 17.67 -5.47
C GLY A 57 -15.17 16.24 -4.88
N ASN A 58 -16.26 15.80 -4.28
CA ASN A 58 -16.34 14.56 -3.47
C ASN A 58 -15.88 13.31 -4.24
N ILE A 59 -16.40 13.06 -5.45
CA ILE A 59 -16.10 11.84 -6.23
C ILE A 59 -14.60 11.70 -6.56
N LYS A 60 -13.93 12.79 -6.95
CA LYS A 60 -12.49 12.78 -7.29
C LYS A 60 -11.63 12.68 -6.03
N THR A 61 -12.11 13.21 -4.91
CA THR A 61 -11.43 13.12 -3.62
C THR A 61 -11.49 11.70 -3.07
N VAL A 62 -12.64 11.01 -3.18
CA VAL A 62 -12.75 9.58 -2.86
C VAL A 62 -11.79 8.75 -3.70
N LYS A 63 -11.70 9.03 -5.00
CA LYS A 63 -10.75 8.34 -5.89
C LYS A 63 -9.31 8.58 -5.47
N TYR A 64 -8.94 9.82 -5.14
CA TYR A 64 -7.60 10.18 -4.67
C TYR A 64 -7.26 9.49 -3.35
N VAL A 65 -8.15 9.56 -2.34
CA VAL A 65 -7.95 8.88 -1.05
C VAL A 65 -7.80 7.38 -1.29
N ARG A 66 -8.61 6.77 -2.16
CA ARG A 66 -8.52 5.34 -2.48
C ARG A 66 -7.19 4.96 -3.12
N GLU A 67 -6.72 5.73 -4.10
CA GLU A 67 -5.46 5.46 -4.81
C GLU A 67 -4.24 5.62 -3.88
N GLU A 68 -4.28 6.63 -3.02
CA GLU A 68 -3.13 7.00 -2.21
C GLU A 68 -3.06 6.26 -0.87
N THR A 69 -4.21 5.91 -0.29
CA THR A 69 -4.30 5.15 0.97
C THR A 69 -4.48 3.65 0.74
N GLY A 70 -4.92 3.24 -0.46
CA GLY A 70 -5.26 1.86 -0.78
C GLY A 70 -6.51 1.34 -0.05
N MET A 71 -7.32 2.24 0.53
CA MET A 71 -8.59 1.88 1.16
C MET A 71 -9.56 1.23 0.17
N SER A 72 -10.49 0.45 0.70
CA SER A 72 -11.65 0.03 -0.09
C SER A 72 -12.50 1.25 -0.46
N LEU A 73 -13.30 1.10 -1.52
CA LEU A 73 -14.17 2.18 -2.00
C LEU A 73 -15.14 2.67 -0.92
N LEU A 74 -15.59 1.77 -0.05
CA LEU A 74 -16.45 2.07 1.09
C LEU A 74 -15.72 2.87 2.16
N GLU A 75 -14.54 2.43 2.58
CA GLU A 75 -13.73 3.12 3.60
C GLU A 75 -13.30 4.52 3.11
N ALA A 76 -12.87 4.64 1.86
CA ALA A 76 -12.49 5.92 1.25
C ALA A 76 -13.69 6.87 1.16
N LYS A 77 -14.87 6.34 0.81
CA LYS A 77 -16.11 7.13 0.77
C LYS A 77 -16.51 7.60 2.18
N GLN A 78 -16.53 6.71 3.17
CA GLN A 78 -16.84 7.08 4.56
C GLN A 78 -15.86 8.10 5.12
N PHE A 79 -14.57 7.98 4.80
CA PHE A 79 -13.56 8.95 5.19
C PHE A 79 -13.87 10.34 4.61
N VAL A 80 -14.13 10.42 3.30
CA VAL A 80 -14.46 11.70 2.66
C VAL A 80 -15.81 12.27 3.14
N ASP A 81 -16.84 11.44 3.26
CA ASP A 81 -18.15 11.84 3.76
C ASP A 81 -18.05 12.37 5.20
N SER A 82 -17.21 11.78 6.05
CA SER A 82 -16.94 12.29 7.42
C SER A 82 -16.22 13.65 7.43
N LEU A 83 -15.46 13.97 6.38
CA LEU A 83 -14.81 15.26 6.23
C LEU A 83 -15.77 16.33 5.72
N GLU A 84 -16.72 15.94 4.87
CA GLU A 84 -17.76 16.82 4.32
C GLU A 84 -18.84 17.13 5.37
N GLY A 85 -19.27 16.14 6.16
CA GLY A 85 -20.30 16.29 7.18
C GLY A 85 -19.85 17.01 8.46
N ASN A 86 -18.56 17.33 8.60
CA ASN A 86 -18.00 18.11 9.71
C ASN A 86 -17.72 19.57 9.27
N ARG A 87 -18.64 20.13 8.46
CA ARG A 87 -18.69 21.54 8.04
C ARG A 87 -19.89 22.24 8.67
#